data_AF-A0AA87Y799-F1
#
_entry.id   AF-A0AA87Y799-F1
#
_cell.length_a   1.000
_cell.length_b   1.000
_cell.length_c   1.000
_cell.angle_alpha   90.00
_cell.angle_beta   90.00
_cell.angle_gamma   90.00
#
_symmetry.space_group_name_H-M   'P 1'
#
loop_
_entity.id
_entity.type
_entity.pdbx_description
1 polymer ?
#
loop_
_entity_poly.entity_id
_entity_poly.type
_entity_poly.pdbx_seq_one_letter_code
_entity_poly.pdbx_strand_id
1 'polypeptide(L)'
;MNKTLIGTLLAGVLGLGMSTGAAAQTTPAATAQHQQRELARGEPSRWMKEDGTLQAQLATKKKEIGAALNEALAECKRAQASERSACVKEARETYRNDMAHARELVTASNQMGGVHETTGPSQ
;
A
#
# COMPACT_ATOMS: atom_id res chain seq x y z
N MET A 1 -32.08 -37.21 -42.35
CA MET A 1 -30.97 -38.18 -42.24
C MET A 1 -30.05 -37.97 -43.42
N ASN A 2 -28.80 -37.58 -43.17
CA ASN A 2 -27.62 -38.18 -43.83
C ASN A 2 -26.35 -37.56 -43.25
N LYS A 3 -25.59 -38.43 -42.60
CA LYS A 3 -24.27 -38.20 -42.00
C LYS A 3 -23.23 -38.00 -43.09
N THR A 4 -22.24 -37.14 -42.84
CA THR A 4 -20.89 -37.37 -43.37
C THR A 4 -19.87 -36.82 -42.37
N LEU A 5 -19.16 -37.75 -41.74
CA LEU A 5 -17.99 -37.57 -40.89
C LEU A 5 -16.81 -38.12 -41.70
N ILE A 6 -15.90 -37.26 -42.15
CA ILE A 6 -14.52 -37.53 -42.63
C ILE A 6 -13.80 -36.18 -42.43
N GLY A 7 -12.77 -35.96 -41.61
CA GLY A 7 -11.71 -36.84 -41.16
C GLY A 7 -10.41 -36.47 -41.88
N THR A 8 -9.64 -35.50 -41.37
CA THR A 8 -8.21 -35.36 -41.71
C THR A 8 -7.44 -34.62 -40.61
N LEU A 9 -6.65 -35.41 -39.88
CA LEU A 9 -5.42 -34.99 -39.20
C LEU A 9 -4.43 -34.47 -40.25
N LEU A 10 -3.86 -33.29 -40.04
CA LEU A 10 -2.57 -32.91 -40.59
C LEU A 10 -1.75 -32.23 -39.49
N ALA A 11 -0.63 -32.85 -39.22
CA ALA A 11 0.35 -32.49 -38.23
C ALA A 11 1.13 -31.23 -38.64
N GLY A 12 1.62 -30.52 -37.62
CA GLY A 12 2.96 -29.94 -37.61
C GLY A 12 3.18 -28.70 -38.46
N VAL A 13 3.16 -27.54 -37.80
CA VAL A 13 4.23 -26.56 -38.00
C VAL A 13 4.70 -26.10 -36.62
N LEU A 14 5.88 -26.57 -36.23
CA LEU A 14 6.71 -25.91 -35.23
C LEU A 14 7.04 -24.51 -35.78
N GLY A 15 6.39 -23.49 -35.24
CA GLY A 15 6.87 -22.12 -35.32
C GLY A 15 7.53 -21.78 -33.99
N LEU A 16 8.86 -21.81 -33.94
CA LEU A 16 9.65 -21.19 -32.88
C LEU A 16 9.32 -19.68 -32.85
N GLY A 17 8.37 -19.29 -32.01
CA GLY A 17 8.24 -17.92 -31.55
C GLY A 17 9.02 -17.77 -30.26
N MET A 18 10.34 -17.57 -30.36
CA MET A 18 11.15 -17.11 -29.23
C MET A 18 10.66 -15.71 -28.85
N SER A 19 9.64 -15.64 -28.02
CA SER A 19 9.25 -14.42 -27.33
C SER A 19 10.20 -14.28 -26.16
N THR A 20 11.37 -13.70 -26.41
CA THR A 20 12.18 -13.10 -25.34
C THR A 20 11.25 -12.18 -24.56
N GLY A 21 10.99 -12.50 -23.29
CA GLY A 21 10.21 -11.68 -22.40
C GLY A 21 10.90 -10.35 -22.18
N ALA A 22 10.66 -9.39 -23.07
CA ALA A 22 10.89 -7.99 -22.78
C ALA A 22 9.83 -7.59 -21.76
N ALA A 23 10.16 -7.70 -20.48
CA ALA A 23 9.41 -7.01 -19.44
C ALA A 23 9.27 -5.55 -19.90
N ALA A 24 8.04 -5.13 -20.18
CA ALA A 24 7.73 -3.77 -20.62
C ALA A 24 8.19 -2.81 -19.50
N GLN A 25 9.40 -2.28 -19.64
CA GLN A 25 9.91 -1.23 -18.77
C GLN A 25 9.16 0.05 -19.14
N THR A 26 8.04 0.29 -18.46
CA THR A 26 7.20 1.48 -18.60
C THR A 26 7.84 2.73 -17.99
N THR A 27 9.01 2.59 -17.37
CA THR A 27 9.76 3.69 -16.75
C THR A 27 10.60 4.40 -17.80
N PRO A 28 10.39 5.71 -18.06
CA PRO A 28 11.24 6.47 -18.98
C PRO A 28 12.72 6.39 -18.61
N ALA A 29 13.61 6.39 -19.60
CA ALA A 29 15.05 6.25 -19.38
C ALA A 29 15.63 7.30 -18.42
N ALA A 30 15.14 8.54 -18.46
CA ALA A 30 15.53 9.60 -17.52
C ALA A 30 15.15 9.27 -16.07
N THR A 31 13.97 8.66 -15.85
CA THR A 31 13.51 8.21 -14.54
C THR A 31 14.35 7.04 -14.05
N ALA A 32 14.68 6.08 -14.92
CA ALA A 32 15.55 4.96 -14.56
C ALA A 32 16.95 5.46 -14.14
N GLN A 33 17.54 6.39 -14.90
CA GLN A 33 18.82 7.01 -14.52
C GLN A 33 18.74 7.78 -13.20
N HIS A 34 17.62 8.46 -12.93
CA HIS A 34 17.39 9.14 -11.66
C HIS A 34 17.32 8.12 -10.51
N GLN A 35 16.55 7.05 -10.65
CA GLN A 35 16.46 5.99 -9.64
C GLN A 35 17.84 5.37 -9.35
N GLN A 36 18.65 5.09 -10.37
CA GLN A 36 20.01 4.58 -10.18
C GLN A 36 20.89 5.52 -9.36
N ARG A 37 20.77 6.84 -9.54
CA ARG A 37 21.50 7.83 -8.74
C ARG A 37 21.03 7.86 -7.28
N GLU A 38 19.73 7.75 -7.04
CA GLU A 38 19.19 7.71 -5.67
C GLU A 38 19.56 6.41 -4.95
N LEU A 39 19.51 5.27 -5.65
CA LEU A 39 19.98 3.99 -5.10
C LEU A 39 21.49 4.03 -4.78
N ALA A 40 22.30 4.63 -5.65
CA ALA A 40 23.73 4.82 -5.39
C ALA A 40 24.01 5.77 -4.21
N ARG A 41 23.11 6.71 -3.91
CA ARG A 41 23.19 7.57 -2.72
C ARG A 41 22.85 6.81 -1.44
N GLY A 42 22.14 5.70 -1.55
CA GLY A 42 21.69 4.88 -0.43
C GLY A 42 20.49 5.48 0.31
N GLU A 43 19.93 4.67 1.19
CA GLU A 43 18.74 5.06 1.96
C GLU A 43 19.05 6.18 2.96
N PRO A 44 18.20 7.22 3.07
CA PRO A 44 18.38 8.25 4.09
C PRO A 44 18.41 7.64 5.49
N SER A 45 19.40 7.98 6.33
CA SER A 45 19.54 7.40 7.68
C SER A 45 18.29 7.55 8.55
N ARG A 46 17.50 8.61 8.32
CA ARG A 46 16.20 8.82 8.99
C ARG A 46 15.18 7.71 8.72
N TRP A 47 15.25 7.00 7.59
CA TRP A 47 14.33 5.92 7.24
C TRP A 47 14.63 4.65 8.04
N MET A 48 15.88 4.47 8.47
CA MET A 48 16.33 3.32 9.26
C MET A 48 16.14 3.53 10.77
N LYS A 49 15.55 4.67 11.17
CA LYS A 49 15.27 4.93 12.58
C LYS A 49 13.94 4.30 12.95
N GLU A 50 14.01 3.09 13.49
CA GLU A 50 12.85 2.42 14.07
C GLU A 50 12.36 3.16 15.32
N ASP A 51 11.04 3.11 15.53
CA ASP A 51 10.44 3.44 16.82
C ASP A 51 10.65 2.26 17.79
N GLY A 52 11.91 1.92 18.08
CA GLY A 52 12.25 0.72 18.85
C GLY A 52 11.89 0.79 20.35
N THR A 53 11.49 1.95 20.85
CA THR A 53 11.09 2.13 22.26
C THR A 53 9.60 2.41 22.36
N LEU A 54 8.96 1.95 23.43
CA LEU A 54 7.56 2.25 23.72
C LEU A 54 7.26 3.77 23.71
N GLN A 55 8.20 4.59 24.20
CA GLN A 55 8.04 6.03 24.21
C GLN A 55 8.05 6.63 22.78
N ALA A 56 8.92 6.13 21.91
CA ALA A 56 8.95 6.53 20.50
C ALA A 56 7.66 6.10 19.79
N GLN A 57 7.23 4.86 20.00
CA GLN A 57 5.97 4.33 19.43
C GLN A 57 4.75 5.13 19.89
N LEU A 58 4.70 5.52 21.16
CA LEU A 58 3.63 6.40 21.67
C LEU A 58 3.69 7.79 21.05
N ALA A 59 4.88 8.35 20.87
CA ALA A 59 5.03 9.65 20.20
C ALA A 59 4.56 9.57 18.74
N THR A 60 4.89 8.49 18.03
CA THR A 60 4.43 8.23 16.67
C THR A 60 2.92 8.02 16.62
N LYS A 61 2.37 7.15 17.47
CA LYS A 61 0.92 6.89 17.53
C LYS A 61 0.11 8.17 17.78
N LYS A 62 0.58 9.06 18.64
CA LYS A 62 -0.07 10.36 18.87
C LYS A 62 -0.06 11.26 17.64
N LYS A 63 1.02 11.24 16.84
CA LYS A 63 1.07 11.96 15.56
C LYS A 63 0.08 11.36 14.56
N GLU A 64 -0.01 10.04 14.49
CA GLU A 64 -0.97 9.33 13.62
C GLU A 64 -2.41 9.66 14.00
N ILE A 65 -2.77 9.65 15.30
CA ILE A 65 -4.10 10.04 15.78
C ILE A 65 -4.42 11.50 15.38
N GLY A 66 -3.44 12.41 15.50
CA GLY A 66 -3.60 13.80 15.04
C GLY A 66 -3.79 13.91 13.53
N ALA A 67 -3.06 13.12 12.74
CA ALA A 67 -3.22 13.06 11.29
C ALA A 67 -4.60 12.52 10.90
N ALA A 68 -5.07 11.45 11.57
CA ALA A 68 -6.39 10.88 11.36
C ALA A 68 -7.51 11.90 11.65
N LEU A 69 -7.39 12.71 12.71
CA LEU A 69 -8.31 13.81 12.96
C LEU A 69 -8.32 14.81 11.81
N ASN A 70 -7.14 15.21 11.30
CA ASN A 70 -7.07 16.17 10.20
C ASN A 70 -7.71 15.64 8.92
N GLU A 71 -7.51 14.36 8.63
CA GLU A 71 -8.14 13.68 7.50
C GLU A 71 -9.67 13.62 7.68
N ALA A 72 -10.15 13.20 8.85
CA ALA A 72 -11.57 13.17 9.16
C ALA A 72 -12.23 14.56 9.06
N LEU A 73 -11.55 15.60 9.55
CA LEU A 73 -12.04 16.98 9.42
C LEU A 73 -12.04 17.47 7.96
N ALA A 74 -11.07 17.05 7.15
CA ALA A 74 -11.07 17.34 5.72
C ALA A 74 -12.25 16.67 5.02
N GLU A 75 -12.59 15.44 5.41
CA GLU A 75 -13.76 14.74 4.89
C GLU A 75 -15.08 15.40 5.33
N CYS A 76 -15.18 15.84 6.58
CA CYS A 76 -16.36 16.58 7.05
C CYS A 76 -16.64 17.86 6.26
N LYS A 77 -15.62 18.48 5.64
CA LYS A 77 -15.85 19.64 4.76
C LYS A 77 -16.63 19.26 3.51
N ARG A 78 -16.43 18.04 3.00
CA ARG A 78 -17.09 17.49 1.80
C ARG A 78 -18.50 16.96 2.09
N ALA A 79 -18.82 16.68 3.36
CA ALA A 79 -20.15 16.24 3.78
C ALA A 79 -21.24 17.30 3.50
N GLN A 80 -22.49 16.84 3.45
CA GLN A 80 -23.68 17.69 3.31
C GLN A 80 -23.74 18.71 4.45
N ALA A 81 -24.24 19.91 4.17
CA ALA A 81 -24.25 21.01 5.15
C ALA A 81 -25.00 20.65 6.45
N SER A 82 -26.09 19.89 6.34
CA SER A 82 -26.88 19.39 7.47
C SER A 82 -26.13 18.37 8.33
N GLU A 83 -25.19 17.62 7.76
CA GLU A 83 -24.45 16.53 8.44
C GLU A 83 -23.10 17.00 8.99
N ARG A 84 -22.57 18.13 8.48
CA ARG A 84 -21.22 18.61 8.78
C ARG A 84 -20.95 18.80 10.27
N SER A 85 -21.90 19.33 11.05
CA SER A 85 -21.68 19.55 12.49
C SER A 85 -21.58 18.22 13.25
N ALA A 86 -22.40 17.24 12.88
CA ALA A 86 -22.36 15.90 13.45
C ALA A 86 -21.04 15.21 13.11
N CYS A 87 -20.62 15.26 11.84
CA CYS A 87 -19.32 14.72 11.41
C CYS A 87 -18.15 15.31 12.20
N VAL A 88 -18.09 16.64 12.36
CA VAL A 88 -17.01 17.30 13.11
C VAL A 88 -17.03 16.90 14.59
N LYS A 89 -18.22 16.72 15.18
CA LYS A 89 -18.35 16.25 16.57
C LYS A 89 -17.78 14.85 16.72
N GLU A 90 -18.18 13.94 15.84
CA GLU A 90 -17.72 12.55 15.81
C GLU A 90 -16.21 12.47 15.64
N ALA A 91 -15.63 13.15 14.63
CA ALA A 91 -14.19 13.17 14.41
C ALA A 91 -13.39 13.61 15.65
N ARG A 92 -13.89 14.64 16.36
CA ARG A 92 -13.27 15.10 17.61
C ARG A 92 -13.47 14.13 18.76
N GLU A 93 -14.56 13.40 18.80
CA GLU A 93 -14.84 12.38 19.81
C GLU A 93 -13.91 11.18 19.64
N THR A 94 -13.75 10.70 18.40
CA THR A 94 -12.75 9.68 18.04
C THR A 94 -11.35 10.11 18.45
N TYR A 95 -10.93 11.33 18.11
CA TYR A 95 -9.63 11.86 18.55
C TYR A 95 -9.44 11.83 20.06
N ARG A 96 -10.44 12.26 20.84
CA ARG A 96 -10.35 12.25 22.31
C ARG A 96 -10.25 10.82 22.84
N ASN A 97 -11.06 9.92 22.30
CA ASN A 97 -11.03 8.51 22.66
C ASN A 97 -9.67 7.87 22.36
N ASP A 98 -9.14 8.08 21.15
CA ASP A 98 -7.87 7.49 20.73
C ASP A 98 -6.70 8.05 21.52
N MET A 99 -6.71 9.35 21.84
CA MET A 99 -5.69 9.95 22.70
C MET A 99 -5.73 9.39 24.13
N ALA A 100 -6.92 9.14 24.67
CA ALA A 100 -7.08 8.51 25.99
C ALA A 100 -6.55 7.07 26.00
N HIS A 101 -6.70 6.36 24.87
CA HIS A 101 -6.30 4.95 24.72
C HIS A 101 -5.02 4.74 23.90
N ALA A 102 -4.16 5.75 23.79
CA ALA A 102 -2.98 5.71 22.91
C ALA A 102 -2.01 4.57 23.27
N ARG A 103 -1.97 4.15 24.55
CA ARG A 103 -1.13 3.03 25.00
C ARG A 103 -1.68 1.67 24.60
N GLU A 104 -2.99 1.46 24.70
CA GLU A 104 -3.63 0.25 24.20
C GLU A 104 -3.45 0.16 22.68
N LEU A 105 -3.61 1.28 21.95
CA LEU A 105 -3.43 1.32 20.50
C LEU A 105 -2.01 0.97 20.04
N VAL A 106 -0.97 1.39 20.78
CA VAL A 106 0.41 0.95 20.51
C VAL A 106 0.56 -0.55 20.76
N THR A 107 0.04 -1.04 21.88
CA THR A 107 0.10 -2.48 22.22
C THR A 107 -0.59 -3.32 21.15
N ALA A 108 -1.78 -2.92 20.71
CA ALA A 108 -2.51 -3.58 19.64
C ALA A 108 -1.75 -3.53 18.30
N SER A 109 -1.13 -2.39 17.96
CA SER A 109 -0.32 -2.26 16.74
C SER A 109 0.84 -3.26 16.72
N ASN A 110 1.52 -3.43 17.86
CA ASN A 110 2.64 -4.36 17.98
C ASN A 110 2.21 -5.84 17.92
N GLN A 111 0.98 -6.15 18.34
CA GLN A 111 0.43 -7.50 18.26
C GLN A 111 -0.01 -7.90 16.84
N MET A 112 -0.35 -6.93 15.99
CA MET A 112 -0.71 -7.17 14.58
C MET A 112 0.49 -7.39 13.66
N GLY A 113 1.72 -7.25 14.15
CA GLY A 113 2.97 -7.36 13.38
C GLY A 113 3.36 -8.78 12.94
N GLY A 114 2.40 -9.66 12.66
CA GLY A 114 2.69 -10.90 11.95
C GLY A 114 3.25 -10.59 10.57
N VAL A 115 4.33 -11.28 10.16
CA VAL A 115 4.92 -11.09 8.84
C VAL A 115 3.92 -11.50 7.76
N HIS A 116 3.46 -10.52 6.98
CA HIS A 116 2.86 -10.80 5.69
C HIS A 116 4.00 -10.85 4.68
N GLU A 117 4.25 -12.03 4.08
CA GLU A 117 5.11 -12.16 2.91
C GLU A 117 4.50 -11.30 1.79
N THR A 118 5.05 -10.10 1.60
CA THR A 118 4.65 -9.17 0.52
C THR A 118 5.52 -9.33 -0.71
N THR A 119 6.55 -10.19 -0.63
CA THR A 119 7.31 -10.66 -1.77
C THR A 119 6.41 -11.59 -2.58
N GLY A 120 5.84 -11.09 -3.67
CA GLY A 120 5.33 -11.96 -4.72
C GLY A 120 6.41 -12.97 -5.14
N PRO A 121 6.04 -14.12 -5.73
CA PRO A 121 6.96 -15.23 -5.94
C PRO A 121 8.25 -14.75 -6.62
N SER A 122 9.38 -14.99 -5.96
CA SER A 122 10.71 -14.81 -6.51
C SER A 122 10.82 -15.68 -7.76
N GLN A 123 10.74 -15.04 -8.93
CA GLN A 123 10.98 -15.70 -10.23
C GLN A 123 12.48 -15.72 -10.53
#